data_AF-A0A4D6M0G1-F1
#
_entry.id   AF-A0A4D6M0G1-F1
#
_cell.length_a   1.000
_cell.length_b   1.000
_cell.length_c   1.000
_cell.angle_alpha   90.00
_cell.angle_beta   90.00
_cell.angle_gamma   90.00
#
_symmetry.space_group_name_H-M   'P 1'
#
loop_
_entity.id
_entity.type
_entity.pdbx_description
1 polymer ?
#
loop_
_entity_poly.entity_id
_entity_poly.type
_entity_poly.pdbx_seq_one_letter_code
_entity_poly.pdbx_strand_id
1 'polypeptide(L)'
;MIIIMSPLYFCSTVNMATITKVAMFLLSIMMLLFNATHSVILEPDENHIKSATFFSKEIEVGPGKVAVKTLLDIDFPKGHIGIKSFDVEVVDEDGNSVPLYEAYLHHWFAVKYIENITMSHYIKETQDLHDGIEYERNDGACQGFLLPHYWGLGGESRGTSSNLPDPFAVEVGNPTKIKNGFKEKWLFSIMVIDTRGTHDRKGCTECRCKLLNIPKDFYNVTTGIDGQLLSRNYKGGLFCCQDNLQCKLRNGFRGPTRKLSLKYKLRWVDWDEHQVPLKFYILDSTDRVTLNGSTLTHDCQAEYTIPRNHYIDSPHVKKANIPMTKGGYLIYGTTHMHTSVVNVTLYGQDGRVLCTSIPKYGTGKEAGNENDYLVGMSVCYPNPGSIKIKDGEILTLESIYENKFRTGAMGHFYIYLTEQIRNKDLKF
;
A
#
# COMPACT_ATOMS: atom_id res chain seq x y z
N MET A 1 -72.40 10.09 40.23
CA MET A 1 -73.19 8.91 39.83
C MET A 1 -73.37 8.99 38.32
N ILE A 2 -72.84 7.99 37.62
CA ILE A 2 -72.72 7.87 36.15
C ILE A 2 -74.02 7.26 35.58
N ILE A 3 -74.54 7.80 34.46
CA ILE A 3 -75.22 7.14 33.30
C ILE A 3 -75.17 8.20 32.15
N ILE A 4 -74.39 8.15 31.06
CA ILE A 4 -74.34 7.35 29.80
C ILE A 4 -75.56 7.48 28.86
N MET A 5 -75.34 8.11 27.68
CA MET A 5 -75.58 7.65 26.27
C MET A 5 -75.56 8.88 25.33
N SER A 6 -74.55 9.11 24.48
CA SER A 6 -74.30 8.62 23.07
C SER A 6 -74.53 9.75 22.04
N PRO A 7 -73.68 9.89 21.00
CA PRO A 7 -74.08 9.45 19.64
C PRO A 7 -72.96 8.81 18.79
N LEU A 8 -73.34 8.43 17.57
CA LEU A 8 -72.79 7.43 16.67
C LEU A 8 -71.50 7.76 15.88
N TYR A 9 -70.73 6.68 15.63
CA TYR A 9 -70.00 6.23 14.43
C TYR A 9 -69.29 7.22 13.48
N PHE A 10 -68.01 6.96 13.21
CA PHE A 10 -67.52 6.62 11.86
C PHE A 10 -66.26 5.74 11.97
N CYS A 11 -66.36 4.52 11.44
CA CYS A 11 -65.27 3.54 11.41
C CYS A 11 -64.62 3.58 10.02
N SER A 12 -63.41 4.11 9.93
CA SER A 12 -62.58 4.02 8.71
C SER A 12 -61.72 2.78 8.84
N THR A 13 -62.15 1.67 8.24
CA THR A 13 -61.35 0.46 8.08
C THR A 13 -60.16 0.76 7.17
N VAL A 14 -58.99 1.02 7.75
CA VAL A 14 -57.74 1.07 6.99
C VAL A 14 -57.37 -0.35 6.62
N ASN A 15 -57.42 -0.63 5.32
CA ASN A 15 -57.23 -1.96 4.77
C ASN A 15 -55.79 -2.44 5.06
N MET A 16 -55.64 -3.43 5.94
CA MET A 16 -54.35 -3.92 6.44
C MET A 16 -53.42 -4.40 5.30
N ALA A 17 -54.01 -4.84 4.18
CA ALA A 17 -53.32 -5.26 2.96
C ALA A 17 -52.65 -4.10 2.20
N THR A 18 -53.17 -2.87 2.28
CA THR A 18 -52.53 -1.69 1.68
C THR A 18 -51.35 -1.20 2.51
N ILE A 19 -51.42 -1.32 3.85
CA ILE A 19 -50.28 -0.99 4.74
C ILE A 19 -49.12 -1.95 4.51
N THR A 20 -49.38 -3.26 4.33
CA THR A 20 -48.34 -4.26 4.06
C THR A 20 -47.69 -4.05 2.70
N LYS A 21 -48.46 -3.69 1.66
CA LYS A 21 -47.89 -3.41 0.33
C LYS A 21 -47.01 -2.16 0.31
N VAL A 22 -47.40 -1.09 1.00
CA VAL A 22 -46.59 0.14 1.11
C VAL A 22 -45.33 -0.10 1.94
N ALA A 23 -45.43 -0.86 3.03
CA ALA A 23 -44.27 -1.26 3.84
C ALA A 23 -43.28 -2.12 3.04
N MET A 24 -43.76 -3.09 2.24
CA MET A 24 -42.88 -3.88 1.35
C MET A 24 -42.27 -3.04 0.22
N PHE A 25 -42.98 -2.04 -0.29
CA PHE A 25 -42.45 -1.12 -1.30
C PHE A 25 -41.35 -0.21 -0.74
N LEU A 26 -41.53 0.31 0.48
CA LEU A 26 -40.52 1.09 1.20
C LEU A 26 -39.30 0.25 1.58
N LEU A 27 -39.49 -1.01 1.99
CA LEU A 27 -38.40 -1.94 2.28
C LEU A 27 -37.60 -2.30 1.01
N SER A 28 -38.28 -2.46 -0.12
CA SER A 28 -37.66 -2.68 -1.43
C SER A 28 -36.84 -1.46 -1.90
N ILE A 29 -37.37 -0.25 -1.70
CA ILE A 29 -36.64 1.00 -1.98
C ILE A 29 -35.43 1.15 -1.05
N MET A 30 -35.56 0.81 0.25
CA MET A 30 -34.41 0.79 1.17
C MET A 30 -33.35 -0.24 0.77
N MET A 31 -33.75 -1.43 0.33
CA MET A 31 -32.82 -2.48 -0.17
C MET A 31 -32.14 -2.06 -1.49
N LEU A 32 -32.83 -1.31 -2.35
CA LEU A 32 -32.26 -0.73 -3.57
C LEU A 32 -31.31 0.45 -3.26
N LEU A 33 -31.58 1.23 -2.20
CA LEU A 33 -30.72 2.33 -1.74
C LEU A 33 -29.48 1.85 -0.97
N PHE A 34 -29.57 0.71 -0.25
CA PHE A 34 -28.40 0.10 0.40
C PHE A 34 -27.42 -0.55 -0.58
N ASN A 35 -27.87 -0.91 -1.79
CA ASN A 35 -26.98 -1.36 -2.87
C ASN A 35 -26.34 -0.20 -3.66
N ALA A 36 -26.60 1.05 -3.29
CA ALA A 36 -26.19 2.24 -4.02
C ALA A 36 -25.16 3.08 -3.24
N THR A 37 -24.08 2.49 -2.73
CA THR A 37 -22.88 3.26 -2.35
C THR A 37 -21.58 2.49 -2.63
N HIS A 38 -21.38 2.07 -3.88
CA HIS A 38 -20.05 1.93 -4.47
C HIS A 38 -20.16 2.27 -5.96
N SER A 39 -19.92 3.54 -6.31
CA SER A 39 -19.95 3.98 -7.70
C SER A 39 -18.70 3.47 -8.42
N VAL A 40 -18.81 2.33 -9.10
CA VAL A 40 -17.83 1.84 -10.07
C VAL A 40 -17.99 2.66 -11.34
N ILE A 41 -17.12 3.64 -11.56
CA ILE A 41 -17.05 4.37 -12.84
C ILE A 41 -16.20 3.54 -13.81
N LEU A 42 -16.86 2.89 -14.76
CA LEU A 42 -16.21 2.20 -15.88
C LEU A 42 -15.99 3.19 -17.02
N GLU A 43 -14.74 3.64 -17.20
CA GLU A 43 -14.33 4.37 -18.40
C GLU A 43 -13.71 3.38 -19.40
N PRO A 44 -14.33 3.13 -20.56
CA PRO A 44 -13.69 2.42 -21.66
C PRO A 44 -12.86 3.42 -22.48
N ASP A 45 -11.54 3.25 -22.53
CA ASP A 45 -10.70 3.87 -23.56
C ASP A 45 -9.40 3.08 -23.83
N GLU A 46 -8.99 3.10 -25.10
CA GLU A 46 -7.87 2.46 -25.81
C GLU A 46 -7.59 0.97 -25.46
N ASN A 47 -7.63 0.08 -26.47
CA ASN A 47 -7.16 -1.32 -26.41
C ASN A 47 -7.82 -2.25 -25.37
N HIS A 48 -9.16 -2.25 -25.23
CA HIS A 48 -9.88 -3.18 -24.34
C HIS A 48 -9.52 -3.07 -22.83
N ILE A 49 -8.83 -2.00 -22.42
CA ILE A 49 -8.50 -1.76 -21.03
C ILE A 49 -9.75 -1.25 -20.30
N LYS A 50 -10.18 -1.99 -19.28
CA LYS A 50 -11.22 -1.62 -18.34
C LYS A 50 -10.62 -0.82 -17.19
N SER A 51 -11.43 0.01 -16.55
CA SER A 51 -11.02 0.75 -15.36
C SER A 51 -12.15 0.88 -14.36
N ALA A 52 -11.81 1.04 -13.08
CA ALA A 52 -12.75 1.35 -12.02
C ALA A 52 -12.05 2.05 -10.86
N THR A 53 -12.80 2.93 -10.20
CA THR A 53 -12.39 3.57 -8.95
C THR A 53 -13.17 2.97 -7.79
N PHE A 54 -12.47 2.69 -6.70
CA PHE A 54 -13.00 2.10 -5.48
C PHE A 54 -12.53 2.92 -4.27
N PHE A 55 -13.14 2.64 -3.11
CA PHE A 55 -12.81 3.28 -1.85
C PHE A 55 -12.61 2.21 -0.77
N SER A 56 -11.62 2.41 0.09
CA SER A 56 -11.45 1.55 1.27
C SER A 56 -12.52 1.84 2.31
N LYS A 57 -12.60 0.99 3.34
CA LYS A 57 -13.27 1.36 4.59
C LYS A 57 -12.65 2.63 5.17
N GLU A 58 -13.48 3.43 5.84
CA GLU A 58 -13.07 4.67 6.51
C GLU A 58 -12.07 4.39 7.64
N ILE A 59 -11.13 5.30 7.80
CA ILE A 59 -10.12 5.34 8.85
C ILE A 59 -10.30 6.65 9.61
N GLU A 60 -10.65 6.56 10.89
CA GLU A 60 -10.72 7.73 11.75
C GLU A 60 -9.34 8.10 12.28
N VAL A 61 -8.93 9.34 12.06
CA VAL A 61 -7.66 9.87 12.55
C VAL A 61 -7.82 11.27 13.11
N GLY A 62 -7.31 11.47 14.32
CA GLY A 62 -7.29 12.76 15.01
C GLY A 62 -5.90 13.39 15.00
N PRO A 63 -5.76 14.67 15.38
CA PRO A 63 -4.48 15.38 15.34
C PRO A 63 -3.32 14.62 16.00
N GLY A 64 -2.23 14.44 15.26
CA GLY A 64 -1.04 13.73 15.70
C GLY A 64 -1.17 12.21 15.72
N LYS A 65 -2.35 11.63 15.50
CA LYS A 65 -2.54 10.18 15.62
C LYS A 65 -1.92 9.44 14.43
N VAL A 66 -1.31 8.32 14.75
CA VAL A 66 -0.89 7.29 13.80
C VAL A 66 -2.01 6.28 13.71
N ALA A 67 -2.50 6.04 12.49
CA ALA A 67 -3.45 4.98 12.19
C ALA A 67 -2.75 3.93 11.33
N VAL A 68 -2.56 2.73 11.88
CA VAL A 68 -2.06 1.55 11.16
C VAL A 68 -3.21 0.56 11.06
N LYS A 69 -3.70 0.28 9.85
CA LYS A 69 -4.91 -0.52 9.62
C LYS A 69 -4.65 -1.62 8.59
N THR A 70 -5.12 -2.82 8.92
CA THR A 70 -5.24 -3.93 7.97
C THR A 70 -6.69 -4.05 7.54
N LEU A 71 -6.98 -3.76 6.28
CA LEU A 71 -8.32 -3.82 5.70
C LEU A 71 -8.41 -5.04 4.77
N LEU A 72 -9.09 -6.09 5.22
CA LEU A 72 -9.30 -7.33 4.47
C LEU A 72 -10.42 -7.21 3.44
N ASP A 73 -10.37 -8.08 2.42
CA ASP A 73 -11.39 -8.25 1.37
C ASP A 73 -11.77 -6.92 0.72
N ILE A 74 -10.76 -6.18 0.27
CA ILE A 74 -10.97 -4.91 -0.44
C ILE A 74 -11.67 -5.17 -1.78
N ASP A 75 -12.42 -4.19 -2.25
CA ASP A 75 -13.04 -4.28 -3.57
C ASP A 75 -11.96 -4.38 -4.65
N PHE A 76 -12.05 -5.43 -5.44
CA PHE A 76 -11.08 -5.72 -6.49
C PHE A 76 -11.81 -6.33 -7.70
N PRO A 77 -11.43 -5.98 -8.95
CA PRO A 77 -12.01 -6.57 -10.14
C PRO A 77 -11.94 -8.10 -10.12
N LYS A 78 -13.04 -8.74 -10.52
CA LYS A 78 -13.21 -10.20 -10.46
C LYS A 78 -13.02 -10.84 -11.84
N GLY A 79 -12.66 -12.12 -11.83
CA GLY A 79 -12.42 -12.92 -13.03
C GLY A 79 -10.94 -13.20 -13.22
N HIS A 80 -10.60 -13.89 -14.31
CA HIS A 80 -9.22 -14.07 -14.73
C HIS A 80 -8.81 -12.85 -15.57
N ILE A 81 -7.99 -11.99 -14.99
CA ILE A 81 -7.68 -10.66 -15.53
C ILE A 81 -6.19 -10.34 -15.43
N GLY A 82 -5.76 -9.37 -16.22
CA GLY A 82 -4.42 -8.78 -16.15
C GLY A 82 -4.48 -7.35 -15.63
N ILE A 83 -3.93 -7.08 -14.45
CA ILE A 83 -3.85 -5.72 -13.91
C ILE A 83 -2.77 -4.94 -14.66
N LYS A 84 -3.15 -3.74 -15.10
CA LYS A 84 -2.34 -2.80 -15.89
C LYS A 84 -1.86 -1.60 -15.07
N SER A 85 -2.64 -1.15 -14.09
CA SER A 85 -2.23 -0.10 -13.15
C SER A 85 -3.02 -0.20 -11.84
N PHE A 86 -2.43 0.28 -10.75
CA PHE A 86 -3.04 0.36 -9.42
C PHE A 86 -2.61 1.66 -8.74
N ASP A 87 -3.43 2.68 -8.90
CA ASP A 87 -3.16 4.03 -8.42
C ASP A 87 -3.95 4.29 -7.14
N VAL A 88 -3.31 4.87 -6.11
CA VAL A 88 -3.89 5.02 -4.77
C VAL A 88 -3.58 6.39 -4.19
N GLU A 89 -4.56 6.98 -3.50
CA GLU A 89 -4.39 8.20 -2.71
C GLU A 89 -5.31 8.24 -1.48
N VAL A 90 -4.96 9.08 -0.50
CA VAL A 90 -5.83 9.39 0.64
C VAL A 90 -6.77 10.54 0.29
N VAL A 91 -8.05 10.34 0.56
CA VAL A 91 -9.12 11.33 0.41
C VAL A 91 -9.91 11.52 1.71
N ASP A 92 -10.57 12.67 1.83
CA ASP A 92 -11.54 12.94 2.90
C ASP A 92 -12.93 12.35 2.61
N GLU A 93 -13.89 12.63 3.49
CA GLU A 93 -15.28 12.16 3.40
C GLU A 93 -16.03 12.65 2.15
N ASP A 94 -15.62 13.80 1.60
CA ASP A 94 -16.17 14.37 0.38
C ASP A 94 -15.45 13.84 -0.88
N GLY A 95 -14.44 12.98 -0.71
CA GLY A 95 -13.64 12.40 -1.79
C GLY A 95 -12.54 13.34 -2.32
N ASN A 96 -12.23 14.43 -1.60
CA ASN A 96 -11.16 15.35 -1.99
C ASN A 96 -9.80 14.83 -1.53
N SER A 97 -8.79 15.01 -2.37
CA SER A 97 -7.40 14.65 -2.05
C SER A 97 -6.89 15.45 -0.85
N VAL A 98 -6.35 14.75 0.15
CA VAL A 98 -5.82 15.41 1.36
C VAL A 98 -4.32 15.70 1.22
N PRO A 99 -3.85 16.94 1.52
CA PRO A 99 -2.43 17.25 1.46
C PRO A 99 -1.58 16.46 2.47
N LEU A 100 -0.37 16.07 2.08
CA LEU A 100 0.57 15.29 2.90
C LEU A 100 1.01 16.00 4.20
N TYR A 101 0.91 17.33 4.28
CA TYR A 101 1.16 18.09 5.50
C TYR A 101 -0.04 18.15 6.47
N GLU A 102 -1.18 17.57 6.09
CA GLU A 102 -2.34 17.35 6.95
C GLU A 102 -2.45 15.89 7.33
N ALA A 103 -2.57 15.00 6.35
CA ALA A 103 -2.57 13.56 6.54
C ALA A 103 -1.47 12.93 5.67
N TYR A 104 -0.39 12.50 6.32
CA TYR A 104 0.73 11.88 5.65
C TYR A 104 0.42 10.40 5.43
N LEU A 105 0.22 10.01 4.18
CA LEU A 105 0.22 8.60 3.77
C LEU A 105 1.66 8.09 3.90
N HIS A 106 1.96 7.43 5.01
CA HIS A 106 3.31 6.92 5.24
C HIS A 106 3.57 5.70 4.36
N HIS A 107 2.62 4.77 4.32
CA HIS A 107 2.60 3.70 3.33
C HIS A 107 1.19 3.14 3.15
N TRP A 108 0.95 2.53 1.99
CA TRP A 108 -0.13 1.59 1.75
C TRP A 108 0.47 0.39 1.01
N PHE A 109 0.02 -0.82 1.34
CA PHE A 109 0.48 -2.04 0.70
C PHE A 109 -0.72 -2.91 0.34
N ALA A 110 -0.80 -3.37 -0.91
CA ALA A 110 -1.76 -4.37 -1.34
C ALA A 110 -1.13 -5.76 -1.28
N VAL A 111 -1.69 -6.62 -0.42
CA VAL A 111 -1.22 -8.00 -0.23
C VAL A 111 -2.31 -8.95 -0.71
N LYS A 112 -1.89 -9.92 -1.52
CA LYS A 112 -2.73 -10.99 -2.04
C LYS A 112 -2.85 -12.08 -0.99
N TYR A 113 -4.05 -12.62 -0.80
CA TYR A 113 -4.23 -13.79 0.04
C TYR A 113 -5.33 -14.69 -0.50
N ILE A 114 -5.22 -15.97 -0.18
CA ILE A 114 -6.17 -17.00 -0.55
C ILE A 114 -6.89 -17.46 0.72
N GLU A 115 -8.21 -17.32 0.75
CA GLU A 115 -9.06 -17.64 1.89
C GLU A 115 -9.82 -18.94 1.66
N ASN A 116 -9.84 -19.82 2.65
CA ASN A 116 -10.72 -20.99 2.65
C ASN A 116 -12.18 -20.56 2.90
N ILE A 117 -13.06 -20.85 1.94
CA ILE A 117 -14.47 -20.42 1.97
C ILE A 117 -15.22 -21.01 3.16
N THR A 118 -14.84 -22.20 3.64
CA THR A 118 -15.50 -22.81 4.82
C THR A 118 -15.16 -22.09 6.12
N MET A 119 -14.05 -21.34 6.16
CA MET A 119 -13.59 -20.59 7.32
C MET A 119 -13.98 -19.11 7.27
N SER A 120 -14.61 -18.64 6.18
CA SER A 120 -14.99 -17.24 6.00
C SER A 120 -15.83 -16.66 7.14
N HIS A 121 -16.76 -17.45 7.72
CA HIS A 121 -17.56 -17.01 8.86
C HIS A 121 -16.72 -16.87 10.14
N TYR A 122 -15.84 -17.84 10.41
CA TYR A 122 -14.94 -17.81 11.56
C TYR A 122 -14.02 -16.59 11.50
N ILE A 123 -13.33 -16.38 10.38
CA ILE A 123 -12.40 -15.24 10.20
C ILE A 123 -13.12 -13.90 10.39
N LYS A 124 -14.37 -13.77 9.88
CA LYS A 124 -15.17 -12.55 10.04
C LYS A 124 -15.53 -12.27 11.51
N GLU A 125 -15.76 -13.30 12.30
CA GLU A 125 -16.14 -13.17 13.71
C GLU A 125 -14.94 -12.99 14.64
N THR A 126 -13.87 -13.77 14.44
CA THR A 126 -12.72 -13.81 15.35
C THR A 126 -11.62 -12.83 14.99
N GLN A 127 -11.57 -12.38 13.73
CA GLN A 127 -10.42 -11.68 13.14
C GLN A 127 -9.10 -12.46 13.28
N ASP A 128 -9.16 -13.77 13.55
CA ASP A 128 -7.99 -14.62 13.59
C ASP A 128 -7.63 -15.07 12.18
N LEU A 129 -6.44 -14.64 11.74
CA LEU A 129 -5.94 -14.83 10.39
C LEU A 129 -4.95 -16.00 10.30
N HIS A 130 -4.69 -16.70 11.40
CA HIS A 130 -3.72 -17.80 11.43
C HIS A 130 -4.26 -19.06 10.74
N ASP A 131 -5.57 -19.31 10.87
CA ASP A 131 -6.23 -20.46 10.28
C ASP A 131 -7.10 -20.05 9.09
N GLY A 132 -6.83 -20.62 7.92
CA GLY A 132 -7.67 -20.46 6.72
C GLY A 132 -7.28 -19.35 5.75
N ILE A 133 -6.19 -18.61 5.99
CA ILE A 133 -5.61 -17.64 5.07
C ILE A 133 -4.19 -18.04 4.67
N GLU A 134 -3.94 -18.11 3.36
CA GLU A 134 -2.61 -18.28 2.79
C GLU A 134 -2.20 -16.98 2.07
N TYR A 135 -1.20 -16.27 2.59
CA TYR A 135 -0.66 -15.07 1.94
C TYR A 135 0.17 -15.47 0.72
N GLU A 136 -0.18 -14.94 -0.44
CA GLU A 136 0.63 -15.04 -1.63
C GLU A 136 1.57 -13.82 -1.66
N ARG A 137 2.86 -14.07 -1.87
CA ARG A 137 3.91 -13.09 -1.64
C ARG A 137 4.68 -12.85 -2.93
N ASN A 138 5.36 -11.72 -3.02
CA ASN A 138 6.20 -11.43 -4.18
C ASN A 138 7.41 -12.38 -4.30
N ASP A 139 8.07 -12.34 -5.44
CA ASP A 139 9.20 -13.20 -5.79
C ASP A 139 10.55 -12.71 -5.22
N GLY A 140 10.56 -11.59 -4.47
CA GLY A 140 11.74 -10.98 -3.86
C GLY A 140 12.27 -11.72 -2.62
N ALA A 141 13.52 -11.48 -2.25
CA ALA A 141 14.15 -12.17 -1.12
C ALA A 141 13.61 -11.74 0.26
N CYS A 142 13.14 -10.50 0.36
CA CYS A 142 12.59 -9.92 1.60
C CYS A 142 11.08 -10.16 1.77
N GLN A 143 10.49 -11.04 0.95
CA GLN A 143 9.05 -11.33 0.90
C GLN A 143 8.46 -11.90 2.19
N GLY A 144 9.30 -12.23 3.18
CA GLY A 144 8.95 -12.70 4.52
C GLY A 144 7.98 -11.76 5.27
N PHE A 145 8.12 -11.61 6.58
CA PHE A 145 7.19 -10.74 7.31
C PHE A 145 7.24 -9.26 6.85
N LEU A 146 8.34 -8.82 6.25
CA LEU A 146 8.65 -7.42 6.06
C LEU A 146 8.05 -6.79 4.80
N LEU A 147 8.26 -7.41 3.64
CA LEU A 147 7.87 -6.83 2.35
C LEU A 147 7.08 -7.84 1.52
N PRO A 148 5.92 -8.35 1.98
CA PRO A 148 5.18 -9.41 1.30
C PRO A 148 4.31 -8.92 0.12
N HIS A 149 4.11 -7.60 -0.02
CA HIS A 149 3.13 -7.01 -0.93
C HIS A 149 3.52 -7.07 -2.40
N TYR A 150 2.54 -6.87 -3.28
CA TYR A 150 2.73 -6.74 -4.74
C TYR A 150 2.75 -5.28 -5.20
N TRP A 151 1.96 -4.43 -4.54
CA TRP A 151 1.90 -3.01 -4.80
C TRP A 151 1.94 -2.27 -3.48
N GLY A 152 2.51 -1.06 -3.50
CA GLY A 152 2.37 -0.16 -2.38
C GLY A 152 3.50 0.83 -2.22
N LEU A 153 3.15 2.07 -1.95
CA LEU A 153 4.08 3.19 -1.87
C LEU A 153 3.66 4.03 -0.64
N GLY A 154 4.23 5.23 -0.51
CA GLY A 154 3.81 6.22 0.48
C GLY A 154 3.13 7.44 -0.15
N GLY A 155 3.44 8.61 0.38
CA GLY A 155 2.94 9.89 -0.13
C GLY A 155 3.34 10.18 -1.57
N GLU A 156 4.38 9.52 -2.06
CA GLU A 156 4.85 9.60 -3.44
C GLU A 156 3.96 8.90 -4.46
N SER A 157 2.91 8.19 -4.03
CA SER A 157 2.01 7.45 -4.92
C SER A 157 1.41 8.33 -6.03
N ARG A 158 1.00 9.56 -5.70
CA ARG A 158 0.29 10.45 -6.64
C ARG A 158 1.11 10.81 -7.89
N GLY A 159 2.43 10.93 -7.74
CA GLY A 159 3.35 11.30 -8.82
C GLY A 159 4.14 10.14 -9.39
N THR A 160 3.86 8.90 -8.96
CA THR A 160 4.55 7.69 -9.41
C THR A 160 3.60 6.86 -10.27
N SER A 161 3.90 6.73 -11.57
CA SER A 161 3.04 5.95 -12.47
C SER A 161 3.09 4.47 -12.11
N SER A 162 1.93 3.81 -11.98
CA SER A 162 1.85 2.36 -11.80
C SER A 162 1.56 1.60 -13.11
N ASN A 163 1.58 2.31 -14.25
CA ASN A 163 1.15 1.77 -15.54
C ASN A 163 2.11 0.70 -16.06
N LEU A 164 1.58 -0.39 -16.62
CA LEU A 164 2.35 -1.46 -17.23
C LEU A 164 2.13 -1.46 -18.75
N PRO A 165 3.20 -1.47 -19.57
CA PRO A 165 3.05 -1.46 -21.02
C PRO A 165 2.43 -2.78 -21.51
N ASP A 166 1.69 -2.73 -22.61
CA ASP A 166 1.24 -3.96 -23.30
C ASP A 166 2.46 -4.73 -23.85
N PRO A 167 2.40 -6.08 -23.91
CA PRO A 167 1.33 -6.97 -23.46
C PRO A 167 1.45 -7.41 -21.98
N PHE A 168 2.23 -6.70 -21.17
CA PHE A 168 2.60 -7.16 -19.84
C PHE A 168 1.53 -6.79 -18.80
N ALA A 169 1.21 -7.72 -17.91
CA ALA A 169 0.21 -7.50 -16.86
C ALA A 169 0.49 -8.37 -15.63
N VAL A 170 -0.04 -7.95 -14.48
CA VAL A 170 -0.06 -8.81 -13.28
C VAL A 170 -1.29 -9.71 -13.37
N GLU A 171 -1.06 -11.02 -13.47
CA GLU A 171 -2.12 -12.02 -13.59
C GLU A 171 -2.83 -12.22 -12.25
N VAL A 172 -4.16 -12.10 -12.26
CA VAL A 172 -5.03 -12.21 -11.09
C VAL A 172 -6.19 -13.14 -11.41
N GLY A 173 -6.64 -13.92 -10.43
CA GLY A 173 -7.85 -14.74 -10.55
C GLY A 173 -7.74 -15.93 -11.50
N ASN A 174 -6.52 -16.44 -11.75
CA ASN A 174 -6.33 -17.64 -12.59
C ASN A 174 -6.97 -18.88 -11.93
N PRO A 175 -8.03 -19.47 -12.53
CA PRO A 175 -8.75 -20.60 -11.93
C PRO A 175 -7.89 -21.86 -11.74
N THR A 176 -6.81 -22.00 -12.51
CA THR A 176 -5.89 -23.15 -12.40
C THR A 176 -4.93 -23.04 -11.22
N LYS A 177 -4.71 -21.82 -10.70
CA LYS A 177 -3.84 -21.55 -9.55
C LYS A 177 -4.60 -21.54 -8.22
N ILE A 178 -5.91 -21.34 -8.26
CA ILE A 178 -6.76 -21.27 -7.07
C ILE A 178 -7.28 -22.67 -6.72
N LYS A 179 -6.98 -23.14 -5.51
CA LYS A 179 -7.42 -24.44 -5.00
C LYS A 179 -8.96 -24.50 -4.88
N ASN A 180 -9.57 -25.65 -5.12
CA ASN A 180 -11.00 -25.85 -4.88
C ASN A 180 -11.37 -25.55 -3.42
N GLY A 181 -12.45 -24.81 -3.20
CA GLY A 181 -12.88 -24.37 -1.87
C GLY A 181 -12.15 -23.13 -1.34
N PHE A 182 -11.25 -22.55 -2.13
CA PHE A 182 -10.55 -21.32 -1.78
C PHE A 182 -10.94 -20.16 -2.71
N LYS A 183 -10.76 -18.94 -2.21
CA LYS A 183 -11.01 -17.71 -2.95
C LYS A 183 -9.84 -16.76 -2.81
N GLU A 184 -9.38 -16.24 -3.95
CA GLU A 184 -8.40 -15.16 -4.00
C GLU A 184 -9.04 -13.83 -3.56
N LYS A 185 -8.33 -13.11 -2.69
CA LYS A 185 -8.73 -11.82 -2.12
C LYS A 185 -7.51 -10.92 -1.93
N TRP A 186 -7.78 -9.65 -1.68
CA TRP A 186 -6.78 -8.63 -1.46
C TRP A 186 -7.05 -7.91 -0.15
N LEU A 187 -5.97 -7.51 0.53
CA LEU A 187 -6.03 -6.63 1.69
C LEU A 187 -5.17 -5.40 1.46
N PHE A 188 -5.50 -4.34 2.18
CA PHE A 188 -4.56 -3.24 2.39
C PHE A 188 -3.94 -3.29 3.78
N SER A 189 -2.63 -3.08 3.87
CA SER A 189 -1.97 -2.59 5.08
C SER A 189 -1.68 -1.11 4.89
N ILE A 190 -2.21 -0.26 5.76
CA ILE A 190 -2.22 1.19 5.57
C ILE A 190 -1.65 1.85 6.80
N MET A 191 -0.81 2.85 6.59
CA MET A 191 -0.33 3.73 7.63
C MET A 191 -0.54 5.19 7.23
N VAL A 192 -1.40 5.88 7.98
CA VAL A 192 -1.63 7.32 7.84
C VAL A 192 -1.32 8.02 9.15
N ILE A 193 -0.63 9.16 9.06
CA ILE A 193 -0.33 10.01 10.21
C ILE A 193 -1.01 11.35 10.00
N ASP A 194 -1.91 11.72 10.90
CA ASP A 194 -2.43 13.08 10.95
C ASP A 194 -1.35 13.99 11.55
N THR A 195 -0.79 14.86 10.73
CA THR A 195 0.30 15.76 11.13
C THR A 195 -0.19 17.14 11.55
N ARG A 196 -1.52 17.37 11.57
CA ARG A 196 -2.11 18.63 12.03
C ARG A 196 -1.80 18.85 13.50
N GLY A 197 -1.39 20.07 13.85
CA GLY A 197 -1.07 20.44 15.23
C GLY A 197 0.20 19.83 15.81
N THR A 198 0.89 18.92 15.12
CA THR A 198 2.14 18.34 15.62
C THR A 198 3.21 19.40 15.84
N HIS A 199 4.08 19.16 16.83
CA HIS A 199 5.20 20.03 17.16
C HIS A 199 6.25 20.07 16.04
N ASP A 200 6.57 18.91 15.47
CA ASP A 200 7.49 18.74 14.35
C ASP A 200 6.86 17.74 13.37
N ARG A 201 6.29 18.26 12.28
CA ARG A 201 5.59 17.46 11.26
C ARG A 201 6.53 16.45 10.61
N LYS A 202 7.70 16.90 10.13
CA LYS A 202 8.64 16.05 9.40
C LYS A 202 9.25 14.99 10.31
N GLY A 203 9.59 15.37 11.55
CA GLY A 203 10.07 14.40 12.53
C GLY A 203 9.01 13.36 12.94
N CYS A 204 7.72 13.75 12.94
CA CYS A 204 6.60 12.84 13.15
C CYS A 204 6.44 11.85 11.98
N THR A 205 6.52 12.34 10.73
CA THR A 205 6.46 11.47 9.54
C THR A 205 7.66 10.53 9.41
N GLU A 206 8.79 10.86 10.02
CA GLU A 206 9.98 9.99 10.13
C GLU A 206 9.94 9.05 11.35
N CYS A 207 8.83 9.04 12.09
CA CYS A 207 8.63 8.19 13.26
C CYS A 207 9.71 8.33 14.33
N ARG A 208 10.21 9.56 14.57
CA ARG A 208 11.20 9.83 15.61
C ARG A 208 10.59 9.58 16.99
N CYS A 209 11.05 8.56 17.70
CA CYS A 209 10.48 8.11 18.98
C CYS A 209 10.31 9.26 20.00
N LYS A 210 11.26 10.20 20.04
CA LYS A 210 11.22 11.36 20.96
C LYS A 210 10.04 12.30 20.72
N LEU A 211 9.47 12.29 19.51
CA LEU A 211 8.33 13.10 19.09
C LEU A 211 7.00 12.36 19.22
N LEU A 212 7.01 11.07 19.56
CA LEU A 212 5.81 10.30 19.84
C LEU A 212 5.59 10.15 21.34
N ASN A 213 4.32 10.03 21.73
CA ASN A 213 3.89 9.68 23.07
C ASN A 213 4.02 8.17 23.28
N ILE A 214 5.25 7.67 23.29
CA ILE A 214 5.54 6.24 23.52
C ILE A 214 5.37 5.87 25.00
N PRO A 215 4.90 4.65 25.32
CA PRO A 215 4.87 4.13 26.68
C PRO A 215 6.25 4.09 27.34
N LYS A 216 6.31 4.18 28.68
CA LYS A 216 7.59 4.21 29.43
C LYS A 216 8.38 2.90 29.31
N ASP A 217 7.67 1.79 29.18
CA ASP A 217 8.18 0.43 29.07
C ASP A 217 8.45 0.01 27.62
N PHE A 218 8.24 0.90 26.63
CA PHE A 218 8.36 0.60 25.20
C PHE A 218 9.60 -0.20 24.82
N TYR A 219 10.81 0.21 25.26
CA TYR A 219 12.07 -0.49 24.96
C TYR A 219 12.27 -1.80 25.74
N ASN A 220 11.45 -2.07 26.75
CA ASN A 220 11.52 -3.30 27.54
C ASN A 220 10.57 -4.38 27.00
N VAL A 221 9.59 -4.00 26.17
CA VAL A 221 8.54 -4.90 25.66
C VAL A 221 8.53 -5.02 24.14
N THR A 222 9.13 -4.06 23.44
CA THR A 222 9.14 -4.06 21.97
C THR A 222 10.34 -4.83 21.47
N THR A 223 10.07 -5.78 20.57
CA THR A 223 11.06 -6.60 19.90
C THR A 223 11.29 -6.07 18.48
N GLY A 224 12.54 -6.01 18.04
CA GLY A 224 12.93 -5.69 16.68
C GLY A 224 12.63 -6.80 15.68
N ILE A 225 13.00 -6.57 14.42
CA ILE A 225 12.82 -7.53 13.32
C ILE A 225 13.61 -8.83 13.58
N ASP A 226 14.77 -8.69 14.22
CA ASP A 226 15.68 -9.80 14.56
C ASP A 226 15.20 -10.65 15.76
N GLY A 227 14.02 -10.37 16.30
CA GLY A 227 13.50 -11.07 17.47
C GLY A 227 14.16 -10.65 18.79
N GLN A 228 15.05 -9.65 18.80
CA GLN A 228 15.68 -9.14 20.02
C GLN A 228 14.98 -7.89 20.55
N LEU A 229 15.11 -7.62 21.85
CA LEU A 229 14.58 -6.40 22.45
C LEU A 229 15.16 -5.16 21.77
N LEU A 230 14.29 -4.19 21.48
CA LEU A 230 14.66 -2.97 20.79
C LEU A 230 15.65 -2.16 21.63
N SER A 231 16.81 -1.86 21.05
CA SER A 231 17.84 -1.07 21.73
C SER A 231 17.34 0.31 22.13
N ARG A 232 17.74 0.81 23.30
CA ARG A 232 17.51 2.22 23.72
C ARG A 232 18.19 3.25 22.79
N ASN A 233 19.09 2.78 21.93
CA ASN A 233 19.71 3.59 20.90
C ASN A 233 18.85 3.71 19.63
N TYR A 234 17.79 2.92 19.47
CA TYR A 234 16.82 3.12 18.39
C TYR A 234 16.11 4.46 18.57
N LYS A 235 16.29 5.38 17.61
CA LYS A 235 15.80 6.76 17.73
C LYS A 235 14.52 7.04 16.92
N GLY A 236 14.11 6.12 16.06
CA GLY A 236 12.90 6.24 15.26
C GLY A 236 12.81 5.26 14.12
N GLY A 237 11.62 5.20 13.54
CA GLY A 237 11.23 4.30 12.46
C GLY A 237 9.99 3.48 12.80
N LEU A 238 9.77 2.38 12.08
CA LEU A 238 8.62 1.48 12.13
C LEU A 238 8.07 1.26 13.54
N PHE A 239 8.93 0.89 14.49
CA PHE A 239 8.51 0.51 15.84
C PHE A 239 7.97 1.68 16.66
N CYS A 240 8.35 2.92 16.32
CA CYS A 240 7.92 4.10 17.06
C CYS A 240 6.59 4.69 16.55
N CYS A 241 6.08 4.23 15.40
CA CYS A 241 4.77 4.60 14.90
C CYS A 241 3.81 3.41 14.86
N GLN A 242 3.54 2.83 16.02
CA GLN A 242 2.49 1.83 16.18
C GLN A 242 1.09 2.46 16.12
N ASP A 243 0.08 1.64 15.82
CA ASP A 243 -1.32 2.07 15.78
C ASP A 243 -1.72 2.77 17.08
N ASN A 244 -2.52 3.83 16.96
CA ASN A 244 -3.05 4.66 18.06
C ASN A 244 -2.02 5.47 18.86
N LEU A 245 -0.72 5.33 18.59
CA LEU A 245 0.26 6.28 19.11
C LEU A 245 0.00 7.68 18.56
N GLN A 246 0.49 8.68 19.29
CA GLN A 246 0.25 10.07 18.95
C GLN A 246 1.57 10.85 18.97
N CYS A 247 1.84 11.57 17.89
CA CYS A 247 2.87 12.59 17.85
C CYS A 247 2.54 13.73 18.82
N LYS A 248 3.56 14.24 19.50
CA LYS A 248 3.48 15.38 20.40
C LYS A 248 2.90 16.58 19.65
N LEU A 249 1.83 17.13 20.20
CA LEU A 249 1.16 18.31 19.66
C LEU A 249 1.78 19.59 20.22
N ARG A 250 1.60 20.70 19.50
CA ARG A 250 1.84 22.03 20.03
C ARG A 250 0.87 22.32 21.16
N ASN A 251 1.35 23.05 22.18
CA ASN A 251 0.55 23.38 23.36
C ASN A 251 -0.77 24.05 22.95
N GLY A 252 -1.88 23.56 23.50
CA GLY A 252 -3.22 24.11 23.26
C GLY A 252 -3.86 23.73 21.93
N PHE A 253 -3.17 23.00 21.03
CA PHE A 253 -3.80 22.56 19.79
C PHE A 253 -4.89 21.53 20.06
N ARG A 254 -6.08 21.81 19.55
CA ARG A 254 -7.21 20.87 19.50
C ARG A 254 -7.78 20.91 18.08
N GLY A 255 -8.08 19.76 17.53
CA GLY A 255 -8.68 19.64 16.21
C GLY A 255 -9.60 18.43 16.17
N PRO A 256 -10.62 18.43 15.31
CA PRO A 256 -11.54 17.31 15.19
C PRO A 256 -10.85 16.10 14.56
N THR A 257 -11.32 14.92 14.94
CA THR A 257 -11.09 13.68 14.18
C THR A 257 -11.67 13.85 12.78
N ARG A 258 -10.99 13.27 11.78
CA ARG A 258 -11.48 13.18 10.41
C ARG A 258 -11.63 11.72 10.02
N LYS A 259 -12.54 11.48 9.07
CA LYS A 259 -12.67 10.21 8.37
C LYS A 259 -11.90 10.33 7.06
N LEU A 260 -10.97 9.41 6.85
CA LEU A 260 -10.18 9.30 5.65
C LEU A 260 -10.40 7.95 5.00
N SER A 261 -10.27 7.88 3.69
CA SER A 261 -10.30 6.62 2.95
C SER A 261 -9.19 6.59 1.91
N LEU A 262 -8.77 5.40 1.52
CA LEU A 262 -8.00 5.24 0.28
C LEU A 262 -8.96 5.24 -0.90
N LYS A 263 -8.80 6.18 -1.81
CA LYS A 263 -9.39 6.15 -3.15
C LYS A 263 -8.37 5.47 -4.06
N TYR A 264 -8.81 4.47 -4.81
CA TYR A 264 -7.91 3.74 -5.70
C TYR A 264 -8.53 3.41 -7.04
N LYS A 265 -7.75 3.60 -8.10
CA LYS A 265 -8.13 3.30 -9.49
C LYS A 265 -7.33 2.10 -9.98
N LEU A 266 -8.04 1.07 -10.42
CA LEU A 266 -7.47 -0.10 -11.07
C LEU A 266 -7.76 -0.02 -12.57
N ARG A 267 -6.76 -0.35 -13.38
CA ARG A 267 -6.93 -0.61 -14.82
C ARG A 267 -6.58 -2.06 -15.08
N TRP A 268 -7.36 -2.74 -15.92
CA TRP A 268 -7.14 -4.16 -16.21
C TRP A 268 -7.68 -4.56 -17.58
N VAL A 269 -7.22 -5.69 -18.08
CA VAL A 269 -7.75 -6.37 -19.27
C VAL A 269 -8.30 -7.73 -18.86
N ASP A 270 -9.23 -8.27 -19.65
CA ASP A 270 -9.57 -9.70 -19.51
C ASP A 270 -8.35 -10.53 -19.91
N TRP A 271 -8.06 -11.58 -19.13
CA TRP A 271 -6.87 -12.39 -19.41
C TRP A 271 -7.09 -13.24 -20.66
N ASP A 272 -6.12 -13.21 -21.57
CA ASP A 272 -6.09 -14.02 -22.77
C ASP A 272 -4.66 -14.51 -23.08
N GLU A 273 -4.51 -15.30 -24.14
CA GLU A 273 -3.22 -15.83 -24.61
C GLU A 273 -2.24 -14.75 -25.11
N HIS A 274 -2.72 -13.51 -25.28
CA HIS A 274 -1.89 -12.38 -25.67
C HIS A 274 -1.27 -11.68 -24.48
N GLN A 275 -1.72 -11.91 -23.25
CA GLN A 275 -1.10 -11.28 -22.08
C GLN A 275 0.17 -12.03 -21.63
N VAL A 276 1.15 -11.28 -21.14
CA VAL A 276 2.40 -11.83 -20.60
C VAL A 276 2.44 -11.56 -19.08
N PRO A 277 2.47 -12.61 -18.24
CA PRO A 277 2.49 -12.44 -16.79
C PRO A 277 3.82 -11.86 -16.32
N LEU A 278 3.73 -10.94 -15.37
CA LEU A 278 4.86 -10.36 -14.66
C LEU A 278 5.06 -11.04 -13.30
N LYS A 279 6.33 -11.26 -12.96
CA LYS A 279 6.81 -11.52 -11.61
C LYS A 279 7.27 -10.23 -10.97
N PHE A 280 7.09 -10.11 -9.67
CA PHE A 280 7.37 -8.85 -8.96
C PHE A 280 8.39 -9.10 -7.86
N TYR A 281 9.36 -8.20 -7.74
CA TYR A 281 10.43 -8.31 -6.76
C TYR A 281 10.56 -7.01 -6.01
N ILE A 282 10.60 -7.11 -4.69
CA ILE A 282 11.03 -6.02 -3.82
C ILE A 282 12.46 -6.30 -3.36
N LEU A 283 13.35 -5.37 -3.67
CA LEU A 283 14.74 -5.35 -3.24
C LEU A 283 14.92 -4.32 -2.13
N ASP A 284 15.76 -4.62 -1.15
CA ASP A 284 16.00 -3.76 0.02
C ASP A 284 17.49 -3.43 0.14
N SER A 285 17.83 -2.14 0.09
CA SER A 285 19.22 -1.67 0.22
C SER A 285 19.83 -1.95 1.60
N THR A 286 19.00 -2.35 2.58
CA THR A 286 19.45 -2.76 3.91
C THR A 286 19.77 -4.24 4.03
N ASP A 287 19.43 -5.05 3.02
CA ASP A 287 19.66 -6.48 3.00
C ASP A 287 21.14 -6.83 3.18
N ARG A 288 21.39 -7.81 4.05
CA ARG A 288 22.70 -8.39 4.29
C ARG A 288 22.64 -9.86 3.94
N VAL A 289 23.26 -10.19 2.82
CA VAL A 289 23.30 -11.56 2.33
C VAL A 289 24.45 -12.30 3.00
N THR A 290 24.15 -13.43 3.62
CA THR A 290 25.14 -14.35 4.19
C THR A 290 25.00 -15.72 3.54
N LEU A 291 26.14 -16.40 3.35
CA LEU A 291 26.17 -17.75 2.78
C LEU A 291 26.45 -18.75 3.91
N ASN A 292 25.45 -19.57 4.23
CA ASN A 292 25.58 -20.65 5.20
C ASN A 292 25.58 -21.98 4.45
N GLY A 293 26.77 -22.46 4.08
CA GLY A 293 26.92 -23.64 3.21
C GLY A 293 26.41 -23.35 1.80
N SER A 294 25.38 -24.08 1.35
CA SER A 294 24.71 -23.84 0.06
C SER A 294 23.46 -22.95 0.16
N THR A 295 23.08 -22.51 1.36
CA THR A 295 21.87 -21.73 1.58
C THR A 295 22.21 -20.25 1.72
N LEU A 296 21.56 -19.40 0.92
CA LEU A 296 21.60 -17.95 1.06
C LEU A 296 20.62 -17.51 2.13
N THR A 297 21.07 -16.70 3.08
CA THR A 297 20.24 -16.08 4.11
C THR A 297 20.24 -14.58 3.88
N HIS A 298 19.04 -14.01 3.79
CA HIS A 298 18.80 -12.58 3.64
C HIS A 298 18.39 -12.00 5.00
N ASP A 299 19.01 -10.89 5.39
CA ASP A 299 18.76 -10.18 6.65
C ASP A 299 18.30 -8.76 6.32
N CYS A 300 17.08 -8.67 5.79
CA CYS A 300 16.44 -7.41 5.41
C CYS A 300 16.00 -6.64 6.66
N GLN A 301 16.24 -5.34 6.69
CA GLN A 301 15.90 -4.48 7.83
C GLN A 301 14.72 -3.54 7.54
N ALA A 302 14.26 -3.45 6.28
CA ALA A 302 13.21 -2.56 5.75
C ALA A 302 13.48 -1.05 5.87
N GLU A 303 14.16 -0.63 6.93
CA GLU A 303 14.51 0.76 7.18
C GLU A 303 15.87 0.87 7.89
N TYR A 304 16.42 2.08 7.90
CA TYR A 304 17.64 2.38 8.64
C TYR A 304 17.67 3.82 9.12
N THR A 305 18.54 4.08 10.10
CA THR A 305 18.82 5.44 10.57
C THR A 305 20.02 6.01 9.84
N ILE A 306 19.88 7.23 9.31
CA ILE A 306 20.99 7.99 8.76
C ILE A 306 21.54 8.87 9.89
N PRO A 307 22.78 8.62 10.38
CA PRO A 307 23.41 9.52 11.33
C PRO A 307 23.78 10.83 10.64
N ARG A 308 23.75 11.96 11.36
CA ARG A 308 24.31 13.21 10.83
C ARG A 308 25.82 13.15 10.96
N ASN A 309 26.53 13.20 9.83
CA ASN A 309 27.97 13.39 9.83
C ASN A 309 28.27 14.89 9.63
N HIS A 310 28.82 15.54 10.67
CA HIS A 310 29.13 16.97 10.66
C HIS A 310 30.43 17.32 9.92
N TYR A 311 31.22 16.33 9.52
CA TYR A 311 32.55 16.53 8.94
C TYR A 311 32.60 16.39 7.42
N ILE A 312 31.50 15.95 6.79
CA ILE A 312 31.45 15.63 5.36
C ILE A 312 30.10 16.07 4.82
N ASP A 313 30.07 16.90 3.77
CA ASP A 313 28.81 17.33 3.13
C ASP A 313 28.31 16.34 2.06
N SER A 314 29.03 15.24 1.82
CA SER A 314 28.66 14.23 0.84
C SER A 314 27.37 13.51 1.23
N PRO A 315 26.51 13.16 0.26
CA PRO A 315 25.32 12.35 0.50
C PRO A 315 25.62 11.04 1.25
N HIS A 316 24.64 10.55 2.01
CA HIS A 316 24.70 9.24 2.63
C HIS A 316 24.36 8.17 1.59
N VAL A 317 25.20 7.13 1.49
CA VAL A 317 25.02 6.04 0.53
C VAL A 317 24.81 4.73 1.28
N LYS A 318 23.74 4.02 0.91
CA LYS A 318 23.41 2.68 1.42
C LYS A 318 23.38 1.71 0.25
N LYS A 319 24.11 0.58 0.37
CA LYS A 319 24.19 -0.44 -0.68
C LYS A 319 23.85 -1.82 -0.15
N ALA A 320 23.20 -2.62 -0.99
CA ALA A 320 23.09 -4.07 -0.83
C ALA A 320 23.45 -4.77 -2.15
N ASN A 321 24.03 -5.96 -2.04
CA ASN A 321 24.31 -6.85 -3.16
C ASN A 321 23.37 -8.05 -3.05
N ILE A 322 22.43 -8.17 -3.98
CA ILE A 322 21.28 -9.07 -3.85
C ILE A 322 21.35 -10.10 -4.98
N PRO A 323 21.64 -11.37 -4.70
CA PRO A 323 21.63 -12.44 -5.69
C PRO A 323 20.18 -12.75 -6.10
N MET A 324 19.90 -12.66 -7.40
CA MET A 324 18.57 -12.99 -7.93
C MET A 324 18.42 -14.49 -8.08
N THR A 325 17.54 -15.12 -7.31
CA THR A 325 17.25 -16.56 -7.46
C THR A 325 16.75 -16.89 -8.87
N LYS A 326 15.89 -16.02 -9.41
CA LYS A 326 15.38 -16.09 -10.78
C LYS A 326 15.47 -14.71 -11.42
N GLY A 327 16.07 -14.67 -12.60
CA GLY A 327 16.16 -13.48 -13.43
C GLY A 327 14.99 -13.36 -14.39
N GLY A 328 15.11 -12.46 -15.34
CA GLY A 328 14.11 -12.16 -16.34
C GLY A 328 14.43 -10.87 -17.08
N TYR A 329 13.57 -10.48 -18.00
CA TYR A 329 13.64 -9.19 -18.65
C TYR A 329 12.95 -8.14 -17.80
N LEU A 330 13.63 -7.03 -17.54
CA LEU A 330 13.08 -5.90 -16.81
C LEU A 330 12.03 -5.20 -17.69
N ILE A 331 10.82 -5.03 -17.16
CA ILE A 331 9.71 -4.35 -17.84
C ILE A 331 9.35 -3.02 -17.17
N TYR A 332 9.42 -3.00 -15.84
CA TYR A 332 9.09 -1.84 -15.03
C TYR A 332 10.01 -1.80 -13.80
N GLY A 333 10.48 -0.60 -13.44
CA GLY A 333 11.25 -0.37 -12.22
C GLY A 333 10.84 0.94 -11.53
N THR A 334 10.61 0.91 -10.22
CA THR A 334 10.37 2.12 -9.41
C THR A 334 10.89 1.94 -7.99
N THR A 335 10.72 2.93 -7.12
CA THR A 335 11.13 2.87 -5.73
C THR A 335 10.08 3.40 -4.76
N HIS A 336 10.10 2.85 -3.55
CA HIS A 336 9.44 3.44 -2.38
C HIS A 336 10.51 4.07 -1.50
N MET A 337 10.45 5.39 -1.34
CA MET A 337 11.46 6.18 -0.64
C MET A 337 10.82 7.20 0.28
N HIS A 338 11.58 7.67 1.25
CA HIS A 338 11.16 8.76 2.12
C HIS A 338 11.80 10.08 1.70
N THR A 339 11.26 11.18 2.23
CA THR A 339 11.74 12.54 1.95
C THR A 339 13.24 12.66 2.22
N SER A 340 13.97 13.39 1.36
CA SER A 340 15.43 13.59 1.30
C SER A 340 16.24 12.49 0.61
N VAL A 341 15.58 11.51 -0.01
CA VAL A 341 16.25 10.69 -1.03
C VAL A 341 16.73 11.62 -2.15
N VAL A 342 17.90 11.34 -2.71
CA VAL A 342 18.50 12.06 -3.84
C VAL A 342 18.24 11.30 -5.13
N ASN A 343 18.57 10.01 -5.12
CA ASN A 343 18.22 9.04 -6.16
C ASN A 343 18.49 7.64 -5.65
N VAL A 344 18.06 6.66 -6.43
CA VAL A 344 18.30 5.25 -6.15
C VAL A 344 18.56 4.55 -7.47
N THR A 345 19.64 3.78 -7.53
CA THR A 345 20.06 3.11 -8.75
C THR A 345 20.24 1.62 -8.51
N LEU A 346 19.70 0.84 -9.44
CA LEU A 346 19.89 -0.60 -9.51
C LEU A 346 20.90 -0.90 -10.61
N TYR A 347 21.97 -1.59 -10.25
CA TYR A 347 23.05 -2.00 -11.14
C TYR A 347 23.07 -3.51 -11.34
N GLY A 348 23.44 -3.94 -12.55
CA GLY A 348 23.80 -5.33 -12.83
C GLY A 348 25.18 -5.66 -12.28
N GLN A 349 25.51 -6.95 -12.25
CA GLN A 349 26.77 -7.45 -11.68
C GLN A 349 28.02 -6.90 -12.40
N ASP A 350 27.87 -6.55 -13.68
CA ASP A 350 28.89 -5.95 -14.54
C ASP A 350 28.98 -4.41 -14.40
N GLY A 351 28.22 -3.82 -13.48
CA GLY A 351 28.19 -2.39 -13.22
C GLY A 351 27.29 -1.58 -14.16
N ARG A 352 26.58 -2.23 -15.10
CA ARG A 352 25.62 -1.53 -15.97
C ARG A 352 24.45 -1.01 -15.15
N VAL A 353 23.96 0.18 -15.50
CA VAL A 353 22.72 0.72 -14.90
C VAL A 353 21.53 -0.03 -15.48
N LEU A 354 20.72 -0.64 -14.61
CA LEU A 354 19.45 -1.27 -14.99
C LEU A 354 18.30 -0.28 -14.92
N CYS A 355 18.27 0.51 -13.85
CA CYS A 355 17.26 1.54 -13.63
C CYS A 355 17.75 2.54 -12.58
N THR A 356 17.55 3.83 -12.84
CA THR A 356 17.70 4.90 -11.84
C THR A 356 16.35 5.55 -11.61
N SER A 357 15.90 5.54 -10.36
CA SER A 357 14.68 6.21 -9.91
C SER A 357 15.03 7.48 -9.16
N ILE A 358 14.41 8.60 -9.55
CA ILE A 358 14.70 9.95 -9.10
C ILE A 358 13.44 10.54 -8.44
N PRO A 359 13.57 11.19 -7.28
CA PRO A 359 12.44 11.78 -6.59
C PRO A 359 11.87 13.01 -7.30
N LYS A 360 10.56 13.17 -7.16
CA LYS A 360 9.84 14.41 -7.45
C LYS A 360 9.40 15.03 -6.13
N TYR A 361 9.92 16.22 -5.83
CA TYR A 361 9.51 17.01 -4.68
C TYR A 361 8.47 18.05 -5.09
N GLY A 362 7.46 18.24 -4.25
CA GLY A 362 6.46 19.28 -4.45
C GLY A 362 7.02 20.68 -4.21
N THR A 363 6.33 21.70 -4.73
CA THR A 363 6.74 23.11 -4.66
C THR A 363 5.60 24.06 -4.23
N GLY A 364 4.41 23.52 -4.00
CA GLY A 364 3.19 24.24 -3.70
C GLY A 364 2.50 23.77 -2.42
N LYS A 365 1.19 23.99 -2.33
CA LYS A 365 0.35 23.60 -1.18
C LYS A 365 -0.76 22.62 -1.54
N GLU A 366 -1.01 22.42 -2.83
CA GLU A 366 -2.05 21.52 -3.30
C GLU A 366 -1.65 20.05 -3.06
N ALA A 367 -2.66 19.19 -2.87
CA ALA A 367 -2.45 17.77 -2.71
C ALA A 367 -1.71 17.18 -3.92
N GLY A 368 -0.60 16.48 -3.69
CA GLY A 368 0.27 15.94 -4.75
C GLY A 368 1.31 16.92 -5.30
N ASN A 369 1.43 18.12 -4.75
CA ASN A 369 2.50 19.07 -5.05
C ASN A 369 2.99 19.81 -3.78
N GLU A 370 2.96 19.16 -2.63
CA GLU A 370 3.25 19.77 -1.34
C GLU A 370 4.76 20.09 -1.19
N ASN A 371 5.09 21.34 -0.88
CA ASN A 371 6.46 21.81 -0.75
C ASN A 371 7.28 20.98 0.25
N ASP A 372 8.48 20.57 -0.16
CA ASP A 372 9.40 19.72 0.61
C ASP A 372 8.86 18.31 0.93
N TYR A 373 7.76 17.86 0.33
CA TYR A 373 7.31 16.47 0.40
C TYR A 373 7.73 15.72 -0.86
N LEU A 374 8.10 14.45 -0.67
CA LEU A 374 8.23 13.53 -1.78
C LEU A 374 6.82 13.20 -2.30
N VAL A 375 6.54 13.61 -3.53
CA VAL A 375 5.21 13.46 -4.15
C VAL A 375 5.22 12.51 -5.34
N GLY A 376 6.39 12.02 -5.75
CA GLY A 376 6.55 11.05 -6.83
C GLY A 376 7.96 10.48 -6.91
N MET A 377 8.09 9.34 -7.59
CA MET A 377 9.36 8.77 -8.05
C MET A 377 9.29 8.54 -9.57
N SER A 378 10.42 8.73 -10.25
CA SER A 378 10.52 8.36 -11.66
C SER A 378 10.52 6.85 -11.83
N VAL A 379 9.94 6.40 -12.93
CA VAL A 379 9.79 4.99 -13.29
C VAL A 379 10.68 4.69 -14.49
N CYS A 380 11.29 3.50 -14.52
CA CYS A 380 11.98 2.98 -15.69
C CYS A 380 11.07 2.06 -16.49
N TYR A 381 10.95 2.37 -17.79
CA TYR A 381 10.32 1.54 -18.80
C TYR A 381 11.36 1.20 -19.87
N PRO A 382 12.26 0.24 -19.60
CA PRO A 382 13.20 -0.19 -20.63
C PRO A 382 12.44 -0.78 -21.83
N ASN A 383 13.00 -0.62 -23.03
CA ASN A 383 12.46 -1.28 -24.22
C ASN A 383 12.39 -2.79 -23.95
N PRO A 384 11.25 -3.46 -24.20
CA PRO A 384 11.13 -4.90 -23.96
C PRO A 384 12.30 -5.67 -24.59
N GLY A 385 12.98 -6.48 -23.78
CA GLY A 385 14.10 -7.32 -24.23
C GLY A 385 15.47 -6.67 -24.19
N SER A 386 15.54 -5.36 -23.96
CA SER A 386 16.83 -4.64 -23.90
C SER A 386 17.63 -4.93 -22.62
N ILE A 387 16.95 -5.16 -21.50
CA ILE A 387 17.59 -5.41 -20.20
C ILE A 387 17.20 -6.80 -19.71
N LYS A 388 18.15 -7.74 -19.79
CA LYS A 388 18.02 -9.08 -19.21
C LYS A 388 18.82 -9.18 -17.91
N ILE A 389 18.20 -9.70 -16.86
CA ILE A 389 18.83 -10.10 -15.60
C ILE A 389 18.93 -11.63 -15.63
N LYS A 390 20.11 -12.19 -15.35
CA LYS A 390 20.33 -13.64 -15.38
C LYS A 390 19.95 -14.27 -14.04
N ASP A 391 19.59 -15.55 -14.09
CA ASP A 391 19.50 -16.39 -12.88
C ASP A 391 20.84 -16.37 -12.14
N GLY A 392 20.80 -16.09 -10.85
CA GLY A 392 21.99 -15.95 -10.00
C GLY A 392 22.76 -14.65 -10.16
N GLU A 393 22.35 -13.71 -11.03
CA GLU A 393 23.01 -12.42 -11.18
C GLU A 393 22.90 -11.62 -9.86
N ILE A 394 24.02 -11.05 -9.42
CA ILE A 394 24.06 -10.21 -8.24
C ILE A 394 23.75 -8.78 -8.64
N LEU A 395 22.63 -8.25 -8.17
CA LEU A 395 22.25 -6.86 -8.38
C LEU A 395 22.79 -6.00 -7.25
N THR A 396 23.37 -4.85 -7.58
CA THR A 396 23.74 -3.85 -6.57
C THR A 396 22.65 -2.79 -6.51
N LEU A 397 21.98 -2.69 -5.37
CA LEU A 397 21.03 -1.63 -5.09
C LEU A 397 21.74 -0.53 -4.29
N GLU A 398 21.80 0.69 -4.84
CA GLU A 398 22.39 1.86 -4.22
C GLU A 398 21.31 2.90 -3.94
N SER A 399 21.10 3.23 -2.67
CA SER A 399 20.21 4.29 -2.23
C SER A 399 21.04 5.48 -1.72
N ILE A 400 20.78 6.67 -2.27
CA ILE A 400 21.48 7.89 -1.91
C ILE A 400 20.50 8.86 -1.26
N TYR A 401 20.84 9.33 -0.06
CA TYR A 401 20.09 10.31 0.71
C TYR A 401 20.96 11.53 1.02
N GLU A 402 20.32 12.67 1.27
CA GLU A 402 21.00 13.81 1.88
C GLU A 402 21.64 13.39 3.21
N ASN A 403 22.86 13.87 3.50
CA ASN A 403 23.52 13.62 4.77
C ASN A 403 22.92 14.50 5.90
N LYS A 404 21.71 14.13 6.30
CA LYS A 404 20.99 14.73 7.43
C LYS A 404 20.52 13.60 8.34
N PHE A 405 20.42 13.89 9.63
CA PHE A 405 19.86 12.93 10.58
C PHE A 405 18.42 12.59 10.16
N ARG A 406 18.16 11.31 9.91
CA ARG A 406 16.85 10.77 9.55
C ARG A 406 16.65 9.42 10.23
N THR A 407 15.43 9.15 10.61
CA THR A 407 14.99 7.82 11.07
C THR A 407 13.99 7.26 10.07
N GLY A 408 13.90 5.92 10.03
CA GLY A 408 13.02 5.26 9.09
C GLY A 408 13.37 5.54 7.63
N ALA A 409 14.64 5.76 7.27
CA ALA A 409 15.01 5.90 5.86
C ALA A 409 14.78 4.55 5.16
N MET A 410 14.06 4.57 4.05
CA MET A 410 13.78 3.37 3.26
C MET A 410 14.72 3.26 2.08
N GLY A 411 14.85 2.05 1.56
CA GLY A 411 15.69 1.77 0.40
C GLY A 411 15.10 0.67 -0.47
N HIS A 412 13.80 0.73 -0.73
CA HIS A 412 13.08 -0.30 -1.45
C HIS A 412 13.04 -0.04 -2.96
N PHE A 413 13.42 -1.05 -3.74
CA PHE A 413 13.37 -1.01 -5.20
C PHE A 413 12.47 -2.10 -5.74
N TYR A 414 11.51 -1.69 -6.56
CA TYR A 414 10.45 -2.54 -7.08
C TYR A 414 10.72 -2.79 -8.55
N ILE A 415 10.87 -4.06 -8.93
CA ILE A 415 11.07 -4.45 -10.32
C ILE A 415 10.06 -5.50 -10.74
N TYR A 416 9.60 -5.39 -11.98
CA TYR A 416 8.69 -6.33 -12.61
C TYR A 416 9.46 -7.01 -13.74
N LEU A 417 9.56 -8.33 -13.65
CA LEU A 417 10.31 -9.15 -14.57
C LEU A 417 9.37 -10.09 -15.32
N THR A 418 9.76 -10.45 -16.53
CA THR A 418 9.16 -11.57 -17.26
C THR A 418 10.23 -12.51 -17.80
N GLU A 419 9.95 -13.80 -17.80
CA GLU A 419 10.84 -14.80 -18.42
C GLU A 419 10.66 -14.84 -19.94
N GLN A 420 9.51 -14.38 -20.44
CA GLN A 420 9.10 -14.53 -21.83
C GLN A 420 9.00 -13.16 -22.51
N ILE A 421 9.66 -13.06 -23.65
CA ILE A 421 9.44 -11.98 -24.61
C ILE A 421 9.20 -12.64 -25.95
N ARG A 422 8.03 -12.44 -26.54
CA ARG A 422 7.75 -12.97 -27.88
C ARG A 422 8.39 -12.02 -28.89
N ASN A 423 8.83 -12.55 -30.03
CA ASN A 423 9.41 -11.73 -31.11
C ASN A 423 8.49 -10.59 -31.60
N LYS A 424 7.17 -10.72 -31.36
CA LYS A 424 6.17 -9.70 -31.67
C LYS A 424 6.25 -8.50 -30.71
N ASP A 425 6.68 -8.74 -29.47
CA ASP A 425 6.76 -7.77 -28.37
C ASP A 425 8.05 -6.92 -28.45
N LEU A 426 8.97 -7.25 -29.37
CA LEU A 426 10.23 -6.53 -29.65
C LEU A 426 10.09 -5.43 -30.71
N LYS A 427 8.91 -5.28 -31.32
CA LYS A 427 8.66 -4.28 -32.36
C LYS A 427 7.78 -3.17 -31.77
N PHE A 428 8.43 -2.17 -31.18
CA PHE A 428 7.83 -0.87 -30.89
C PHE A 428 8.54 0.20 -31.71
#